data_AF-A0A0Q7T007-F1
#
_entry.id   AF-A0A0Q7T007-F1
#
_cell.length_a   1.000
_cell.length_b   1.000
_cell.length_c   1.000
_cell.angle_alpha   90.00
_cell.angle_beta   90.00
_cell.angle_gamma   90.00
#
_symmetry.space_group_name_H-M   'P 1'
#
loop_
_entity.id
_entity.type
_entity.pdbx_description
1 polymer ?
#
loop_
_entity_poly.entity_id
_entity_poly.type
_entity_poly.pdbx_seq_one_letter_code
_entity_poly.pdbx_strand_id
1 'polypeptide(L)'
;MGGIEHMPHLMVASPTFYSSKDEASFFAWLQSISGITQVVGTGRELRVTLRSPRVGEEALRDLLALHWRYQLPMRALAAFLSSTNERWFAAPDAYWHDAVFGAAA
;
A
#
# COMPACT_ATOMS: atom_id res chain seq x y z
N MET A 1 -0.51 23.13 -22.31
CA MET A 1 0.31 21.90 -22.17
C MET A 1 -0.02 21.29 -20.83
N GLY A 2 -0.83 20.23 -20.81
CA GLY A 2 -1.10 19.49 -19.57
C GLY A 2 0.19 18.82 -19.14
N GLY A 3 0.76 19.26 -18.04
CA GLY A 3 1.87 18.56 -17.41
C GLY A 3 1.40 17.13 -17.13
N ILE A 4 2.18 16.16 -17.55
CA ILE A 4 1.97 14.77 -17.14
C ILE A 4 2.22 14.78 -15.64
N GLU A 5 1.16 14.92 -14.83
CA GLU A 5 1.28 14.65 -13.40
C GLU A 5 1.76 13.21 -13.29
N HIS A 6 3.00 13.05 -12.82
CA HIS A 6 3.54 11.73 -12.51
C HIS A 6 2.73 11.18 -11.33
N MET A 7 1.66 10.47 -11.65
CA MET A 7 0.86 9.75 -10.66
C MET A 7 1.77 8.71 -10.01
N PRO A 8 1.91 8.69 -8.68
CA PRO A 8 2.76 7.73 -8.02
C PRO A 8 2.18 6.32 -8.20
N HIS A 9 3.07 5.38 -8.46
CA HIS A 9 2.74 3.98 -8.58
C HIS A 9 3.39 3.19 -7.45
N LEU A 10 2.61 2.35 -6.79
CA LEU A 10 3.10 1.30 -5.91
C LEU A 10 3.12 -0.01 -6.70
N MET A 11 4.29 -0.65 -6.76
CA MET A 11 4.41 -2.02 -7.25
C MET A 11 4.34 -2.95 -6.05
N VAL A 12 3.38 -3.87 -6.09
CA VAL A 12 3.18 -4.88 -5.06
C VAL A 12 3.30 -6.25 -5.69
N ALA A 13 3.93 -7.20 -5.00
CA ALA A 13 3.86 -8.59 -5.42
C ALA A 13 2.38 -9.05 -5.42
N SER A 14 2.01 -9.91 -6.36
CA SER A 14 0.70 -10.55 -6.34
C SER A 14 0.67 -11.55 -5.18
N PRO A 15 -0.26 -11.41 -4.22
CA PRO A 15 -0.35 -12.34 -3.11
C PRO A 15 -0.89 -13.69 -3.57
N THR A 16 -0.58 -14.74 -2.81
CA THR A 16 -1.23 -16.04 -2.98
C THR A 16 -2.63 -15.98 -2.39
N PHE A 17 -3.64 -16.20 -3.23
CA PHE A 17 -5.03 -16.32 -2.77
C PHE A 17 -5.39 -17.77 -2.53
N TYR A 18 -6.07 -18.04 -1.42
CA TYR A 18 -6.49 -19.40 -1.06
C TYR A 18 -7.92 -19.73 -1.49
N SER A 19 -8.67 -18.75 -2.01
CA SER A 19 -9.98 -18.95 -2.64
C SER A 19 -10.36 -17.75 -3.52
N SER A 20 -11.30 -17.94 -4.45
CA SER A 20 -11.82 -16.82 -5.26
C SER A 20 -12.50 -15.74 -4.42
N LYS A 21 -13.07 -16.09 -3.26
CA LYS A 21 -13.66 -15.12 -2.34
C LYS A 21 -12.59 -14.26 -1.67
N ASP A 22 -11.45 -14.86 -1.35
CA ASP A 22 -10.31 -14.16 -0.76
C ASP A 22 -9.71 -13.15 -1.75
N GLU A 23 -9.49 -13.59 -3.00
CA GLU A 23 -9.07 -12.72 -4.10
C GLU A 23 -10.04 -11.55 -4.33
N ALA A 24 -11.34 -11.85 -4.44
CA ALA A 24 -12.36 -10.81 -4.60
C ALA A 24 -12.38 -9.82 -3.42
N SER A 25 -12.19 -10.32 -2.20
CA SER A 25 -12.16 -9.47 -0.99
C SER A 25 -10.93 -8.55 -0.98
N PHE A 26 -9.77 -9.07 -1.39
CA PHE A 26 -8.55 -8.28 -1.54
C PHE A 26 -8.76 -7.12 -2.50
N PHE A 27 -9.24 -7.40 -3.72
CA PHE A 27 -9.42 -6.37 -4.73
C PHE A 27 -10.52 -5.37 -4.37
N ALA A 28 -11.61 -5.83 -3.77
CA ALA A 28 -12.68 -4.94 -3.30
C ALA A 28 -12.18 -3.97 -2.23
N TRP A 29 -11.43 -4.45 -1.25
CA TRP A 29 -10.84 -3.59 -0.22
C TRP A 29 -9.80 -2.64 -0.83
N LEU A 30 -8.88 -3.14 -1.66
CA LEU A 30 -7.87 -2.30 -2.30
C LEU A 30 -8.50 -1.17 -3.14
N GLN A 31 -9.58 -1.44 -3.86
CA GLN A 31 -10.28 -0.44 -4.66
C GLN A 31 -11.12 0.54 -3.84
N SER A 32 -11.48 0.21 -2.59
CA SER A 32 -12.22 1.11 -1.71
C SER A 32 -11.34 2.15 -1.01
N ILE A 33 -10.02 1.99 -1.03
CA ILE A 33 -9.09 2.90 -0.36
C ILE A 33 -9.09 4.27 -1.06
N SER A 34 -9.32 5.32 -0.27
CA SER A 34 -9.31 6.69 -0.77
C SER A 34 -7.96 7.07 -1.38
N GLY A 35 -8.00 7.60 -2.60
CA GLY A 35 -6.82 8.01 -3.34
C GLY A 35 -6.25 6.95 -4.27
N ILE A 36 -6.70 5.69 -4.22
CA ILE A 36 -6.40 4.71 -5.26
C ILE A 36 -7.27 5.01 -6.49
N THR A 37 -6.64 5.15 -7.66
CA THR A 37 -7.34 5.45 -8.92
C THR A 37 -7.34 4.28 -9.88
N GLN A 38 -6.38 3.37 -9.77
CA GLN A 38 -6.28 2.23 -10.67
C GLN A 38 -5.50 1.09 -10.01
N VAL A 39 -5.94 -0.15 -10.24
CA VAL A 39 -5.22 -1.37 -9.87
C VAL A 39 -5.13 -2.23 -11.12
N VAL A 40 -3.91 -2.56 -11.56
CA VAL A 40 -3.67 -3.38 -12.75
C VAL A 40 -2.77 -4.55 -12.39
N GLY A 41 -3.23 -5.77 -12.67
CA GLY A 41 -2.37 -6.95 -12.63
C GLY A 41 -1.41 -6.98 -13.81
N THR A 42 -0.12 -7.11 -13.53
CA THR A 42 0.94 -7.27 -14.53
C THR A 42 1.78 -8.50 -14.19
N GLY A 43 1.44 -9.65 -14.80
CA GLY A 43 2.11 -10.91 -14.51
C GLY A 43 1.91 -11.34 -13.04
N ARG A 44 2.99 -11.30 -12.25
CA ARG A 44 2.97 -11.65 -10.81
C ARG A 44 3.01 -10.42 -9.90
N GLU A 45 2.68 -9.26 -10.44
CA GLU A 45 2.71 -7.99 -9.72
C GLU A 45 1.39 -7.24 -9.90
N LEU A 46 1.10 -6.36 -8.96
CA LEU A 46 0.01 -5.42 -8.97
C LEU A 46 0.61 -4.01 -9.07
N ARG A 47 0.19 -3.27 -10.10
CA ARG A 47 0.45 -1.84 -10.21
C ARG A 47 -0.74 -1.09 -9.64
N VAL A 48 -0.52 -0.46 -8.49
CA VAL A 48 -1.51 0.41 -7.84
C VAL A 48 -1.15 1.86 -8.15
N THR A 49 -2.09 2.59 -8.74
CA THR A 49 -1.92 4.01 -9.07
C THR A 49 -2.65 4.85 -8.03
N LEU A 50 -1.94 5.84 -7.51
CA LEU A 50 -2.46 6.79 -6.54
C LEU A 50 -2.77 8.12 -7.23
N ARG A 51 -3.83 8.79 -6.77
CA ARG A 51 -4.21 10.13 -7.23
C ARG A 51 -3.13 11.16 -6.90
N SER A 52 -2.46 10.98 -5.77
CA SER A 52 -1.43 11.91 -5.29
C SER A 52 -0.39 11.15 -4.47
N PRO A 53 0.84 11.69 -4.31
CA PRO A 53 1.86 11.11 -3.44
C PRO A 53 1.49 11.17 -1.96
N ARG A 54 0.51 12.01 -1.59
CA ARG A 54 -0.01 12.09 -0.23
C ARG A 54 -1.17 11.11 -0.08
N VAL A 55 -1.01 10.17 0.84
CA VAL A 55 -2.06 9.23 1.25
C VAL A 55 -2.57 9.70 2.61
N GLY A 56 -3.90 9.78 2.77
CA GLY A 56 -4.52 10.11 4.04
C GLY A 56 -4.27 9.02 5.09
N GLU A 57 -4.41 9.36 6.37
CA GLU A 57 -4.13 8.43 7.46
C GLU A 57 -4.94 7.13 7.38
N GLU A 58 -6.26 7.21 7.18
CA GLU A 58 -7.12 6.03 7.02
C GLU A 58 -6.69 5.16 5.84
N ALA A 59 -6.38 5.77 4.70
CA ALA A 59 -5.91 5.05 3.52
C ALA A 59 -4.54 4.38 3.76
N LEU A 60 -3.64 5.02 4.49
CA LEU A 60 -2.35 4.42 4.86
C LEU A 60 -2.54 3.26 5.86
N ARG A 61 -3.49 3.37 6.79
CA ARG A 61 -3.87 2.28 7.72
C ARG A 61 -4.43 1.08 6.96
N ASP A 62 -5.29 1.30 5.97
CA ASP A 62 -5.81 0.23 5.12
C ASP A 62 -4.71 -0.44 4.29
N LEU A 63 -3.79 0.35 3.72
CA LEU A 63 -2.64 -0.19 3.00
C LEU A 63 -1.79 -1.08 3.92
N LEU A 64 -1.51 -0.64 5.15
CA LEU A 64 -0.76 -1.45 6.13
C LEU A 64 -1.49 -2.75 6.45
N ALA A 65 -2.79 -2.68 6.71
CA ALA A 65 -3.59 -3.85 7.04
C ALA A 65 -3.65 -4.86 5.87
N LEU A 66 -3.81 -4.39 4.63
CA LEU A 66 -3.76 -5.22 3.43
C LEU A 66 -2.40 -5.89 3.27
N HIS A 67 -1.30 -5.13 3.38
CA HIS A 67 0.03 -5.71 3.23
C HIS A 67 0.31 -6.76 4.28
N TRP A 68 -0.15 -6.55 5.52
CA TRP A 68 0.06 -7.49 6.60
C TRP A 68 -0.74 -8.77 6.38
N ARG A 69 -2.04 -8.63 6.08
CA ARG A 69 -2.97 -9.75 5.93
C ARG A 69 -2.61 -10.64 4.75
N TYR A 70 -2.13 -10.06 3.66
CA TYR A 70 -1.78 -10.75 2.43
C TYR A 70 -0.27 -11.00 2.29
N GLN A 71 0.51 -10.77 3.35
CA GLN A 71 1.95 -11.01 3.42
C GLN A 71 2.73 -10.31 2.29
N LEU A 72 2.31 -9.10 1.94
CA LEU A 72 2.93 -8.28 0.91
C LEU A 72 4.13 -7.50 1.47
N PRO A 73 5.14 -7.18 0.64
CA PRO A 73 6.29 -6.39 1.06
C PRO A 73 5.90 -5.01 1.58
N MET A 74 6.16 -4.74 2.86
CA MET A 74 5.78 -3.47 3.50
C MET A 74 6.79 -2.33 3.33
N ARG A 75 8.04 -2.64 2.95
CA ARG A 75 9.12 -1.64 2.82
C ARG A 75 8.77 -0.48 1.90
N ALA A 76 8.02 -0.73 0.82
CA ALA A 76 7.63 0.30 -0.12
C ALA A 76 6.68 1.35 0.49
N LEU A 77 5.98 1.01 1.59
CA LEU A 77 5.11 1.95 2.31
C LEU A 77 5.88 3.04 3.04
N ALA A 78 7.19 2.86 3.29
CA ALA A 78 8.04 3.88 3.91
C ALA A 78 8.07 5.19 3.08
N ALA A 79 7.79 5.12 1.77
CA ALA A 79 7.67 6.29 0.90
C ALA A 79 6.53 7.25 1.29
N PHE A 80 5.57 6.80 2.10
CA PHE A 80 4.46 7.63 2.61
C PHE A 80 4.77 8.32 3.93
N LEU A 81 5.95 8.13 4.51
CA LEU A 81 6.36 8.82 5.73
C LEU A 81 6.41 10.33 5.48
N SER A 82 5.82 11.09 6.39
CA SER A 82 5.83 12.55 6.38
C SER A 82 5.86 13.09 7.81
N SER A 83 6.22 14.37 7.97
CA SER A 83 6.20 15.04 9.27
C SER A 83 4.83 15.06 9.94
N THR A 84 3.74 14.86 9.19
CA THR A 84 2.38 14.85 9.72
C THR A 84 1.93 13.49 10.24
N ASN A 85 2.53 12.38 9.77
CA ASN A 85 2.15 11.03 10.17
C ASN A 85 3.24 10.29 10.98
N GLU A 86 4.46 10.82 11.04
CA GLU A 86 5.62 10.22 11.70
C GLU A 86 5.30 9.69 13.11
N ARG A 87 4.58 10.47 13.92
CA ARG A 87 4.24 10.12 15.31
C ARG A 87 3.54 8.78 15.48
N TRP A 88 2.70 8.38 14.52
CA TRP A 88 1.97 7.11 14.60
C TRP A 88 2.47 6.09 13.57
N PHE A 89 2.92 6.55 12.40
CA PHE A 89 3.30 5.66 11.31
C PHE A 89 4.66 5.02 11.58
N ALA A 90 5.61 5.78 12.12
CA ALA A 90 6.93 5.32 12.53
C ALA A 90 7.00 5.02 14.05
N ALA A 91 5.86 4.81 14.71
CA ALA A 91 5.84 4.45 16.12
C ALA A 91 6.47 3.05 16.32
N PRO A 92 7.50 2.88 17.16
CA PRO A 92 8.21 1.61 17.32
C PRO A 92 7.36 0.46 17.88
N ASP A 93 6.25 0.77 18.54
CA ASP A 93 5.31 -0.19 19.12
C ASP A 93 4.23 -0.67 18.13
N ALA A 94 4.17 -0.09 16.94
CA ALA A 94 3.22 -0.49 15.92
C ALA A 94 3.60 -1.83 15.28
N TYR A 95 2.62 -2.72 15.07
CA TYR A 95 2.86 -4.07 14.53
C TYR A 95 3.56 -4.08 13.16
N TRP A 96 3.41 -3.01 12.36
CA TRP A 96 4.01 -2.88 11.04
C TRP A 96 5.41 -2.26 11.07
N HIS A 97 5.84 -1.68 12.19
CA HIS A 97 7.02 -0.82 12.26
C HIS A 97 8.26 -1.50 11.67
N ASP A 98 8.60 -2.69 12.16
CA ASP A 98 9.79 -3.40 11.72
C ASP A 98 9.70 -3.89 10.27
N ALA A 99 8.50 -4.20 9.79
CA ALA A 99 8.28 -4.61 8.41
C ALA A 99 8.41 -3.44 7.42
N VAL A 100 8.10 -2.21 7.85
CA VAL A 100 8.22 -0.99 7.04
C VAL A 100 9.63 -0.38 7.15
N PHE A 101 10.16 -0.23 8.37
CA PHE A 101 11.36 0.56 8.69
C PHE A 101 12.54 -0.25 9.22
N GLY A 102 12.32 -1.52 9.59
CA GLY A 102 13.39 -2.37 10.12
C GLY A 102 14.48 -2.66 9.08
N ALA A 103 15.69 -2.95 9.56
CA ALA A 103 16.78 -3.38 8.69
C ALA A 103 16.41 -4.64 7.90
N ALA A 104 16.92 -4.78 6.67
CA ALA A 104 16.84 -6.07 5.98
C ALA A 104 17.74 -7.04 6.74
N ALA A 105 17.16 -8.14 7.21
CA ALA A 105 17.92 -9.27 7.72
C ALA A 105 18.66 -9.97 6.58
#